data_AF-A0A952YIG6-F1
#
_entry.id   AF-A0A952YIG6-F1
#
_cell.length_a   1.000
_cell.length_b   1.000
_cell.length_c   1.000
_cell.angle_alpha   90.00
_cell.angle_beta   90.00
_cell.angle_gamma   90.00
#
_symmetry.space_group_name_H-M   'P 1'
#
loop_
_entity.id
_entity.type
_entity.pdbx_description
1 polymer ?
#
loop_
_entity_poly.entity_id
_entity_poly.type
_entity_poly.pdbx_seq_one_letter_code
_entity_poly.pdbx_strand_id
1 'polypeptide(L)'
;MASLQSSKGSKAIHKGGSLFRGHTTKLQRDIDKVVDLMIETESDTARSAYEKRLQKLEREKAVTVERAASCVRPARDYDETLRTAVEFLASPWKLWNSERFSDKRLCLKLTFADKLAYVRGEGFRTAKVLADFLSPEVEMARR
;
A
#
# COMPACT_ATOMS: atom_id res chain seq x y z
N MET A 1 26.99 2.23 4.34
CA MET A 1 26.15 1.43 5.27
C MET A 1 24.65 1.60 4.96
N ALA A 2 24.17 1.22 3.77
CA ALA A 2 22.78 1.46 3.35
C ALA A 2 22.07 0.20 2.80
N SER A 3 22.52 -1.00 3.17
CA SER A 3 21.95 -2.26 2.65
C SER A 3 21.12 -3.05 3.68
N LEU A 4 20.90 -2.51 4.88
CA LEU A 4 20.26 -3.24 6.00
C LEU A 4 18.76 -2.92 6.22
N GLN A 5 18.19 -1.95 5.51
CA GLN A 5 16.78 -1.55 5.71
C GLN A 5 15.79 -2.24 4.75
N SER A 6 16.20 -2.60 3.52
CA SER A 6 15.34 -3.32 2.56
C SER A 6 14.95 -4.75 3.04
N SER A 7 15.81 -5.42 3.81
CA SER A 7 15.53 -6.76 4.35
C SER A 7 14.37 -6.79 5.38
N LYS A 8 14.08 -5.67 6.07
CA LYS A 8 13.02 -5.62 7.09
C LYS A 8 11.61 -5.56 6.48
N GLY A 9 11.45 -4.89 5.32
CA GLY A 9 10.17 -4.79 4.61
C GLY A 9 9.69 -6.13 4.07
N SER A 10 10.57 -6.84 3.34
CA SER A 10 10.27 -8.16 2.76
C SER A 10 9.90 -9.22 3.81
N LYS A 11 10.51 -9.19 5.02
CA LYS A 11 10.15 -10.07 6.15
C LYS A 11 8.75 -9.80 6.73
N ALA A 12 8.24 -8.57 6.67
CA ALA A 12 6.90 -8.24 7.17
C ALA A 12 5.80 -8.72 6.21
N ILE A 13 6.07 -8.72 4.90
CA ILE A 13 5.14 -9.13 3.83
C ILE A 13 4.89 -10.64 3.90
N HIS A 14 5.94 -11.45 4.04
CA HIS A 14 5.78 -12.89 4.25
C HIS A 14 5.10 -13.20 5.59
N LYS A 15 5.28 -12.35 6.62
CA LYS A 15 4.64 -12.54 7.93
C LYS A 15 3.12 -12.45 7.82
N GLY A 16 2.57 -11.48 7.09
CA GLY A 16 1.11 -11.32 6.94
C GLY A 16 0.44 -12.56 6.32
N GLY A 17 0.94 -13.02 5.16
CA GLY A 17 0.44 -14.23 4.52
C GLY A 17 0.68 -15.49 5.37
N SER A 18 1.84 -15.59 6.03
CA SER A 18 2.13 -16.72 6.93
C SER A 18 1.24 -16.75 8.18
N LEU A 19 0.77 -15.59 8.66
CA LEU A 19 -0.09 -15.49 9.84
C LEU A 19 -1.48 -16.03 9.53
N PHE A 20 -2.07 -15.61 8.41
CA PHE A 20 -3.36 -16.14 7.95
C PHE A 20 -3.27 -17.65 7.67
N ARG A 21 -2.20 -18.11 6.99
CA ARG A 21 -1.96 -19.54 6.76
C ARG A 21 -1.75 -20.33 8.06
N GLY A 22 -1.09 -19.73 9.05
CA GLY A 22 -0.92 -20.31 10.37
C GLY A 22 -2.24 -20.42 11.14
N HIS A 23 -3.14 -19.46 10.97
CA HIS A 23 -4.47 -19.49 11.60
C HIS A 23 -5.39 -20.52 10.94
N THR A 24 -5.42 -20.60 9.60
CA THR A 24 -6.24 -21.59 8.89
C THR A 24 -5.83 -23.02 9.19
N THR A 25 -4.53 -23.30 9.30
CA THR A 25 -4.04 -24.65 9.68
C THR A 25 -4.38 -25.01 11.13
N LYS A 26 -4.45 -24.04 12.05
CA LYS A 26 -4.92 -24.28 13.42
C LYS A 26 -6.42 -24.58 13.44
N LEU A 27 -7.22 -23.75 12.77
CA LEU A 27 -8.67 -23.96 12.64
C LEU A 27 -9.00 -25.32 12.01
N GLN A 28 -8.23 -25.75 11.00
CA GLN A 28 -8.41 -27.08 10.39
C GLN A 28 -8.17 -28.21 11.39
N ARG A 29 -7.08 -28.16 12.16
CA ARG A 29 -6.80 -29.19 13.19
C ARG A 29 -7.89 -29.26 14.25
N ASP A 30 -8.46 -28.12 14.61
CA ASP A 30 -9.52 -28.08 15.61
C ASP A 30 -10.86 -28.57 15.06
N ILE A 31 -11.11 -28.40 13.75
CA ILE A 31 -12.23 -29.04 13.03
C ILE A 31 -12.05 -30.56 13.02
N ASP A 32 -10.88 -31.05 12.61
CA ASP A 32 -10.60 -32.49 12.49
C ASP A 32 -10.82 -33.20 13.85
N LYS A 33 -10.32 -32.61 14.96
CA LYS A 33 -10.54 -33.14 16.32
C LYS A 33 -12.01 -33.23 16.72
N VAL A 34 -12.84 -32.25 16.34
CA VAL A 34 -14.27 -32.24 16.68
C VAL A 34 -15.02 -33.29 15.88
N VAL A 35 -14.60 -33.54 14.63
CA VAL A 35 -15.15 -34.61 13.79
C VAL A 35 -14.76 -35.98 14.35
N ASP A 36 -13.50 -36.19 14.72
CA ASP A 36 -13.03 -37.44 15.33
C ASP A 36 -13.79 -37.74 16.64
N LEU A 37 -13.97 -36.73 17.50
CA LEU A 37 -14.76 -36.88 18.73
C LEU A 37 -16.23 -37.23 18.45
N MET A 38 -16.82 -36.70 17.37
CA MET A 38 -18.22 -36.97 17.03
C MET A 38 -18.43 -38.45 16.66
N ILE A 39 -17.47 -39.05 15.94
CA ILE A 39 -17.49 -40.46 15.56
C ILE A 39 -17.42 -41.37 16.79
N GLU A 40 -16.68 -40.97 17.82
CA GLU A 40 -16.54 -41.75 19.07
C GLU A 40 -17.73 -41.59 20.03
N THR A 41 -18.61 -40.61 19.84
CA THR A 41 -19.66 -40.27 20.80
C THR A 41 -21.05 -40.83 20.44
N GLU A 42 -21.63 -41.63 21.34
CA GLU A 42 -22.99 -42.20 21.20
C GLU A 42 -24.13 -41.30 21.72
N SER A 43 -23.82 -40.25 22.49
CA SER A 43 -24.84 -39.37 23.08
C SER A 43 -25.31 -38.27 22.11
N ASP A 44 -26.59 -38.27 21.76
CA ASP A 44 -27.21 -37.27 20.87
C ASP A 44 -27.08 -35.82 21.37
N THR A 45 -27.13 -35.61 22.69
CA THR A 45 -26.93 -34.27 23.27
C THR A 45 -25.52 -33.74 23.01
N ALA A 46 -24.51 -34.62 23.08
CA ALA A 46 -23.12 -34.27 22.83
C ALA A 46 -22.90 -33.98 21.33
N ARG A 47 -23.47 -34.80 20.43
CA ARG A 47 -23.43 -34.56 18.98
C ARG A 47 -23.96 -33.18 18.61
N SER A 48 -25.12 -32.79 19.12
CA SER A 48 -25.70 -31.47 18.81
C SER A 48 -24.82 -30.29 19.28
N ALA A 49 -24.11 -30.45 20.40
CA ALA A 49 -23.19 -29.44 20.91
C ALA A 49 -21.92 -29.35 20.04
N TYR A 50 -21.42 -30.49 19.57
CA TYR A 50 -20.28 -30.55 18.67
C TYR A 50 -20.59 -30.02 17.27
N GLU A 51 -21.79 -30.31 16.71
CA GLU A 51 -22.26 -29.72 15.46
C GLU A 51 -22.28 -28.18 15.54
N LYS A 52 -22.80 -27.60 16.63
CA LYS A 52 -22.79 -26.15 16.85
C LYS A 52 -21.37 -25.59 16.88
N ARG A 53 -20.43 -26.30 17.52
CA ARG A 53 -19.03 -25.91 17.60
C ARG A 53 -18.32 -26.01 16.25
N LEU A 54 -18.61 -27.05 15.46
CA LEU A 54 -18.11 -27.24 14.11
C LEU A 54 -18.57 -26.10 13.20
N GLN A 55 -19.86 -25.78 13.19
CA GLN A 55 -20.40 -24.67 12.41
C GLN A 55 -19.74 -23.33 12.77
N LYS A 56 -19.40 -23.10 14.04
CA LYS A 56 -18.68 -21.89 14.45
C LYS A 56 -17.28 -21.84 13.84
N LEU A 57 -16.51 -22.94 13.93
CA LEU A 57 -15.16 -23.02 13.40
C LEU A 57 -15.13 -22.90 11.86
N GLU A 58 -16.10 -23.49 11.17
CA GLU A 58 -16.24 -23.37 9.72
C GLU A 58 -16.53 -21.93 9.28
N ARG A 59 -17.40 -21.21 10.00
CA ARG A 59 -17.65 -19.79 9.76
C ARG A 59 -16.39 -18.95 9.97
N GLU A 60 -15.64 -19.18 11.05
CA GLU A 60 -14.39 -18.47 11.31
C GLU A 60 -13.32 -18.74 10.24
N LYS A 61 -13.24 -19.99 9.75
CA LYS A 61 -12.37 -20.37 8.63
C LYS A 61 -12.77 -19.63 7.36
N ALA A 62 -14.06 -19.60 7.01
CA ALA A 62 -14.56 -18.88 5.83
C ALA A 62 -14.21 -17.39 5.88
N VAL A 63 -14.49 -16.72 7.01
CA VAL A 63 -14.14 -15.30 7.21
C VAL A 63 -12.63 -15.06 7.09
N THR A 64 -11.80 -15.98 7.60
CA THR A 64 -10.35 -15.85 7.51
C THR A 64 -9.85 -15.97 6.06
N VAL A 65 -10.44 -16.89 5.29
CA VAL A 65 -10.12 -17.07 3.86
C VAL A 65 -10.58 -15.88 3.04
N GLU A 66 -11.79 -15.38 3.29
CA GLU A 66 -12.30 -14.16 2.65
C GLU A 66 -11.44 -12.95 2.99
N ARG A 67 -11.05 -12.79 4.26
CA ARG A 67 -10.12 -11.72 4.67
C ARG A 67 -8.78 -11.84 3.94
N ALA A 68 -8.22 -13.05 3.87
CA ALA A 68 -6.98 -13.29 3.13
C ALA A 68 -7.10 -13.00 1.62
N ALA A 69 -8.25 -13.29 1.01
CA ALA A 69 -8.53 -12.98 -0.40
C ALA A 69 -8.81 -11.49 -0.65
N SER A 70 -9.50 -10.83 0.29
CA SER A 70 -9.82 -9.39 0.26
C SER A 70 -8.62 -8.50 0.56
N CYS A 71 -7.56 -9.04 1.17
CA CYS A 71 -6.23 -8.47 1.15
C CYS A 71 -5.72 -8.48 -0.29
N VAL A 72 -6.22 -7.53 -1.09
CA VAL A 72 -5.67 -7.16 -2.40
C VAL A 72 -4.16 -7.08 -2.24
N ARG A 73 -3.44 -7.72 -3.18
CA ARG A 73 -1.97 -7.82 -3.22
C ARG A 73 -1.31 -6.64 -2.51
N PRO A 74 -0.29 -6.86 -1.66
CA PRO A 74 0.38 -5.76 -1.01
C PRO A 74 0.75 -4.76 -2.09
N ALA A 75 0.23 -3.54 -1.95
CA ALA A 75 0.73 -2.41 -2.72
C ALA A 75 2.26 -2.53 -2.64
N ARG A 76 2.93 -2.48 -3.80
CA ARG A 76 4.40 -2.49 -3.90
C ARG A 76 4.98 -1.74 -2.70
N ASP A 77 6.08 -2.26 -2.13
CA ASP A 77 6.65 -1.77 -0.88
C ASP A 77 6.49 -0.25 -0.79
N TYR A 78 5.88 0.22 0.30
CA TYR A 78 5.51 1.64 0.45
C TYR A 78 6.69 2.56 0.12
N ASP A 79 7.90 2.15 0.51
CA ASP A 79 9.14 2.87 0.19
C ASP A 79 9.43 2.91 -1.32
N GLU A 80 9.20 1.82 -2.05
CA GLU A 80 9.39 1.77 -3.51
C GLU A 80 8.38 2.64 -4.26
N THR A 81 7.11 2.60 -3.86
CA THR A 81 6.06 3.41 -4.48
C THR A 81 6.25 4.90 -4.18
N LEU A 82 6.63 5.23 -2.94
CA LEU A 82 6.93 6.58 -2.54
C LEU A 82 8.19 7.11 -3.26
N ARG A 83 9.27 6.33 -3.34
CA ARG A 83 10.47 6.72 -4.11
C ARG A 83 10.13 7.02 -5.56
N THR A 84 9.37 6.15 -6.20
CA THR A 84 8.94 6.34 -7.59
C THR A 84 8.12 7.63 -7.75
N ALA A 85 7.20 7.89 -6.82
CA ALA A 85 6.39 9.11 -6.83
C ALA A 85 7.24 10.36 -6.61
N VAL A 86 8.19 10.34 -5.66
CA VAL A 86 9.08 11.47 -5.37
C VAL A 86 10.04 11.72 -6.54
N GLU A 87 10.63 10.69 -7.14
CA GLU A 87 11.47 10.82 -8.34
C GLU A 87 10.70 11.41 -9.53
N PHE A 88 9.42 11.05 -9.66
CA PHE A 88 8.55 11.66 -10.66
C PHE A 88 8.34 13.14 -10.38
N LEU A 89 8.01 13.51 -9.13
CA LEU A 89 7.83 14.91 -8.71
C LEU A 89 9.11 15.74 -8.80
N ALA A 90 10.28 15.12 -8.59
CA ALA A 90 11.59 15.77 -8.68
C ALA A 90 11.99 16.13 -10.12
N SER A 91 11.27 15.65 -11.14
CA SER A 91 11.55 15.96 -12.54
C SER A 91 10.37 16.72 -13.18
N PRO A 92 10.35 18.06 -13.08
CA PRO A 92 9.26 18.89 -13.62
C PRO A 92 9.01 18.67 -15.12
N TRP A 93 10.08 18.36 -15.89
CA TRP A 93 9.99 18.08 -17.32
C TRP A 93 9.17 16.82 -17.64
N LYS A 94 9.32 15.76 -16.84
CA LYS A 94 8.52 14.53 -16.99
C LYS A 94 7.04 14.79 -16.73
N LEU A 95 6.70 15.63 -15.75
CA LEU A 95 5.31 16.05 -15.53
C LEU A 95 4.77 16.88 -16.70
N TRP A 96 5.58 17.79 -17.25
CA TRP A 96 5.15 18.64 -18.37
C TRP A 96 4.87 17.87 -19.66
N ASN A 97 5.66 16.83 -19.95
CA ASN A 97 5.52 16.01 -21.15
C ASN A 97 4.44 14.92 -21.05
N SER A 98 3.80 14.76 -19.90
CA SER A 98 2.71 13.79 -19.72
C SER A 98 1.46 14.17 -20.52
N GLU A 99 0.66 13.19 -20.93
CA GLU A 99 -0.61 13.43 -21.64
C GLU A 99 -1.70 13.98 -20.71
N ARG A 100 -1.57 13.73 -19.41
CA ARG A 100 -2.58 14.10 -18.41
C ARG A 100 -2.49 15.58 -18.07
N PHE A 101 -3.60 16.29 -18.25
CA PHE A 101 -3.67 17.72 -17.91
C PHE A 101 -3.48 18.00 -16.40
N SER A 102 -3.84 17.03 -15.54
CA SER A 102 -3.60 17.09 -14.09
C SER A 102 -2.13 17.30 -13.76
N ASP A 103 -1.26 16.60 -14.48
CA ASP A 103 0.16 16.50 -14.20
C ASP A 103 0.86 17.77 -14.67
N LYS A 104 0.43 18.34 -15.80
CA LYS A 104 0.85 19.68 -16.25
C LYS A 104 0.45 20.77 -15.26
N ARG A 105 -0.76 20.72 -14.72
CA ARG A 105 -1.23 21.66 -13.68
C ARG A 105 -0.45 21.50 -12.37
N LEU A 106 -0.11 20.26 -12.01
CA LEU A 106 0.69 19.96 -10.84
C LEU A 106 2.12 20.50 -11.00
N CYS A 107 2.73 20.31 -12.17
CA CYS A 107 4.04 20.89 -12.51
C CYS A 107 4.06 22.40 -12.24
N LEU A 108 3.10 23.15 -12.79
CA LEU A 108 3.03 24.61 -12.57
C LEU A 108 2.88 25.00 -11.10
N LYS A 109 2.15 24.21 -10.30
CA LYS A 109 1.99 24.45 -8.85
C LYS A 109 3.25 24.12 -8.04
N LEU A 110 4.08 23.19 -8.52
CA LEU A 110 5.32 22.79 -7.87
C LEU A 110 6.49 23.70 -8.26
N THR A 111 6.48 24.26 -9.47
CA THR A 111 7.57 25.12 -9.96
C THR A 111 7.46 26.55 -9.44
N PHE A 112 6.25 27.08 -9.28
CA PHE A 112 6.02 28.48 -8.89
C PHE A 112 5.47 28.58 -7.46
N ALA A 113 6.03 29.47 -6.66
CA ALA A 113 5.59 29.73 -5.29
C ALA A 113 4.22 30.45 -5.27
N ASP A 114 4.01 31.34 -6.23
CA ASP A 114 2.80 32.15 -6.38
C ASP A 114 2.16 31.95 -7.76
N LYS A 115 0.89 32.33 -7.90
CA LYS A 115 0.21 32.36 -9.20
C LYS A 115 0.95 33.32 -10.15
N LEU A 116 1.16 32.88 -11.39
CA LEU A 116 1.73 33.71 -12.44
C LEU A 116 0.82 34.90 -12.74
N ALA A 117 1.32 36.12 -12.51
CA ALA A 117 0.66 37.33 -12.95
C ALA A 117 0.76 37.44 -14.47
N TYR A 118 -0.38 37.59 -15.13
CA TYR A 118 -0.49 37.72 -16.57
C TYR A 118 -1.12 39.06 -16.94
N VAL A 119 -0.47 39.80 -17.84
CA VAL A 119 -1.01 41.05 -18.41
C VAL A 119 -1.19 40.86 -19.91
N ARG A 120 -2.40 41.14 -20.42
CA ARG A 120 -2.70 41.04 -21.86
C ARG A 120 -1.83 42.02 -22.64
N GLY A 121 -1.17 41.55 -23.69
CA GLY A 121 -0.26 42.35 -24.52
C GLY A 121 1.21 42.37 -24.04
N GLU A 122 1.46 42.10 -22.74
CA GLU A 122 2.82 42.12 -22.17
C GLU A 122 3.30 40.74 -21.68
N GLY A 123 2.41 39.76 -21.60
CA GLY A 123 2.75 38.37 -21.26
C GLY A 123 2.78 38.07 -19.75
N PHE A 124 3.50 37.01 -19.38
CA PHE A 124 3.70 36.61 -17.98
C PHE A 124 4.82 37.45 -17.33
N ARG A 125 4.57 37.95 -16.12
CA ARG A 125 5.57 38.70 -15.34
C ARG A 125 6.56 37.76 -14.65
N THR A 126 7.69 38.29 -14.17
CA THR A 126 8.75 37.53 -13.48
C THR A 126 8.15 36.67 -12.38
N ALA A 127 8.19 35.36 -12.60
CA ALA A 127 7.61 34.39 -11.71
C ALA A 127 8.53 34.18 -10.51
N LYS A 128 7.96 34.13 -9.31
CA LYS A 128 8.68 33.62 -8.14
C LYS A 128 8.75 32.10 -8.25
N VAL A 129 9.90 31.61 -8.69
CA VAL A 129 10.21 30.18 -8.76
C VAL A 129 10.54 29.69 -7.35
N LEU A 130 10.08 28.49 -7.01
CA LEU A 130 10.57 27.78 -5.83
C LEU A 130 12.03 27.36 -6.09
N ALA A 131 12.97 28.23 -5.71
CA ALA A 131 14.40 28.06 -5.95
C ALA A 131 14.91 26.67 -5.50
N ASP A 132 14.35 26.19 -4.39
CA ASP A 132 14.71 24.90 -3.76
C ASP A 132 14.36 23.69 -4.63
N PHE A 133 13.40 23.82 -5.56
CA PHE A 133 12.94 22.71 -6.40
C PHE A 133 13.66 22.63 -7.75
N LEU A 134 14.25 23.73 -8.21
CA LEU A 134 14.64 23.86 -9.62
C LEU A 134 16.13 23.93 -9.88
N SER A 135 17.02 24.07 -8.88
CA SER A 135 18.48 23.97 -9.14
C SER A 135 19.37 23.87 -7.89
N PRO A 136 20.28 22.89 -7.81
CA PRO A 136 21.57 23.05 -7.14
C PRO A 136 22.55 23.97 -7.93
N GLU A 137 22.24 24.32 -9.18
CA GLU A 137 23.12 25.11 -10.07
C GLU A 137 22.87 26.64 -10.06
N VAL A 138 21.80 27.14 -9.42
CA VAL A 138 21.47 28.59 -9.46
C VAL A 138 22.42 29.44 -8.59
N GLU A 139 23.24 28.83 -7.72
CA GLU A 139 24.33 29.55 -7.05
C GLU A 139 25.47 29.99 -8.00
N MET A 140 25.63 29.35 -9.17
CA MET A 140 26.77 29.62 -10.06
C MET A 140 26.58 30.84 -10.97
N ALA A 141 25.36 31.39 -11.06
CA ALA A 141 25.02 32.50 -11.95
C ALA A 141 24.97 33.89 -11.26
N ARG A 142 25.43 33.99 -10.00
CA ARG A 142 25.53 35.25 -9.23
C ARG A 142 26.96 35.76 -9.06
N ARG A 143 27.86 35.48 -10.02
CA ARG A 143 29.21 36.06 -10.06
C ARG A 143 29.41 36.87 -11.33
#